data_AF-A0A549SD63-F1
#
_entry.id   AF-A0A549SD63-F1
#
_cell.length_a   1.000
_cell.length_b   1.000
_cell.length_c   1.000
_cell.angle_alpha   90.00
_cell.angle_beta   90.00
_cell.angle_gamma   90.00
#
_symmetry.space_group_name_H-M   'P 1'
#
loop_
_entity.id
_entity.type
_entity.pdbx_description
1 polymer ?
#
loop_
_entity_poly.entity_id
_entity_poly.type
_entity_poly.pdbx_seq_one_letter_code
_entity_poly.pdbx_strand_id
1 'polypeptide(L)'
;MPDLVTAQTGSWLDPNQLDLLSELPEAARRAELDPSVESAVVALGVALDDAAAFDPPGLARCIRTDPARTLFQSVLAQLGSERLLRMLDWLTEPDKPNRKVILTALFAPEAGDASDAIRRATRFASKNALLRRIIAQTRVRTLMLCVMERHRNKFNQRESYR
;
A
#
# COMPACT_ATOMS: atom_id res chain seq x y z
N MET A 1 -0.97 17.09 -1.42
CA MET A 1 -0.05 16.38 -2.33
C MET A 1 0.42 15.03 -1.77
N PRO A 2 0.31 13.93 -2.51
CA PRO A 2 1.02 12.70 -2.17
C PRO A 2 2.51 12.91 -2.43
N ASP A 3 3.35 12.78 -1.41
CA ASP A 3 4.79 12.71 -1.64
C ASP A 3 5.14 11.33 -2.21
N LEU A 4 5.66 11.31 -3.43
CA LEU A 4 6.00 10.11 -4.19
C LEU A 4 7.52 9.92 -4.32
N VAL A 5 8.32 10.76 -3.66
CA VAL A 5 9.77 10.57 -3.59
C VAL A 5 10.03 9.28 -2.80
N THR A 6 10.82 8.36 -3.37
CA THR A 6 11.08 7.01 -2.83
C THR A 6 11.63 7.07 -1.40
N ALA A 7 12.50 8.05 -1.13
CA ALA A 7 13.08 8.26 0.20
C ALA A 7 12.07 8.73 1.27
N GLN A 8 11.00 9.43 0.87
CA GLN A 8 9.98 9.95 1.81
C GLN A 8 8.76 9.05 1.92
N THR A 9 8.45 8.27 0.89
CA THR A 9 7.37 7.27 0.91
C THR A 9 7.64 6.19 1.97
N GLY A 10 8.92 5.83 2.16
CA GLY A 10 9.37 4.95 3.25
C GLY A 10 9.30 5.53 4.66
N SER A 11 8.97 6.82 4.82
CA SER A 11 8.68 7.42 6.15
C SER A 11 7.20 7.33 6.54
N TRP A 12 6.31 7.21 5.55
CA TRP A 12 4.86 7.05 5.74
C TRP A 12 4.48 5.59 6.07
N LEU A 13 5.23 4.63 5.51
CA LEU A 13 5.20 3.23 5.88
C LEU A 13 6.30 2.97 6.92
N ASP A 14 6.04 2.12 7.93
CA ASP A 14 7.08 1.72 8.88
C ASP A 14 8.27 1.13 8.09
N PRO A 15 9.54 1.54 8.31
CA PRO A 15 10.70 0.97 7.62
C PRO A 15 10.78 -0.56 7.75
N ASN A 16 10.24 -1.11 8.84
CA ASN A 16 10.04 -2.54 9.03
C ASN A 16 8.88 -3.11 8.21
N GLN A 17 8.33 -2.40 7.23
CA GLN A 17 7.36 -2.85 6.22
C GLN A 17 7.93 -2.73 4.79
N LEU A 18 9.11 -2.11 4.65
CA LEU A 18 9.72 -1.73 3.38
C LEU A 18 10.86 -2.67 2.98
N ASP A 19 10.51 -3.71 2.23
CA ASP A 19 11.41 -4.22 1.19
C ASP A 19 10.51 -4.73 0.06
N LEU A 20 9.88 -3.79 -0.65
CA LEU A 20 8.79 -4.06 -1.59
C LEU A 20 9.15 -3.77 -3.05
N LEU A 21 10.29 -3.13 -3.31
CA LEU A 21 10.88 -2.98 -4.65
C LEU A 21 11.38 -4.32 -5.20
N SER A 22 11.77 -5.25 -4.31
CA SER A 22 12.28 -6.58 -4.61
C SER A 22 11.34 -7.47 -5.43
N GLU A 23 10.05 -7.10 -5.54
CA GLU A 23 8.99 -7.90 -6.17
C GLU A 23 8.49 -7.32 -7.51
N LEU A 24 8.93 -6.12 -7.90
CA LEU A 24 8.72 -5.65 -9.27
C LEU A 24 9.51 -6.55 -10.23
N PRO A 25 8.97 -6.84 -11.43
CA PRO A 25 9.79 -7.36 -12.53
C PRO A 25 11.05 -6.49 -12.65
N GLU A 26 12.21 -7.11 -12.81
CA GLU A 26 13.50 -6.41 -12.77
C GLU A 26 13.55 -5.20 -13.71
N ALA A 27 12.89 -5.29 -14.87
CA ALA A 27 12.75 -4.19 -15.81
C ALA A 27 11.97 -2.99 -15.25
N ALA A 28 10.84 -3.22 -14.57
CA ALA A 28 10.05 -2.15 -13.94
C ALA A 28 10.81 -1.52 -12.76
N ARG A 29 11.54 -2.35 -12.00
CA ARG A 29 12.39 -1.91 -10.89
C ARG A 29 13.53 -1.00 -11.35
N ARG A 30 14.17 -1.34 -12.48
CA ARG A 30 15.21 -0.49 -13.10
C ARG A 30 14.63 0.81 -13.64
N ALA A 31 13.43 0.75 -14.24
CA ALA A 31 12.75 1.95 -14.73
C ALA A 31 12.38 2.91 -13.59
N GLU A 32 11.91 2.41 -12.43
CA GLU A 32 11.59 3.25 -11.28
C GLU A 32 12.78 3.98 -10.65
N LEU A 33 13.98 3.43 -10.83
CA LEU A 33 15.24 4.01 -10.36
C LEU A 33 15.79 5.08 -11.33
N ASP A 34 15.15 5.27 -12.49
CA ASP A 34 15.53 6.31 -13.44
C ASP A 34 15.08 7.70 -12.91
N PRO A 35 15.98 8.69 -12.80
CA PRO A 35 15.64 10.04 -12.35
C PRO A 35 14.55 10.73 -13.19
N SER A 36 14.43 10.38 -14.47
CA SER A 36 13.38 10.90 -15.35
C SER A 36 12.00 10.35 -14.98
N VAL A 37 11.92 9.09 -14.55
CA VAL A 37 10.69 8.48 -14.07
C VAL A 37 10.29 9.07 -12.72
N GLU A 38 11.25 9.30 -11.82
CA GLU A 38 11.00 10.02 -10.57
C GLU A 38 10.40 11.41 -10.82
N SER A 39 10.99 12.18 -11.74
CA SER A 39 10.48 13.51 -12.11
C SER A 39 9.07 13.45 -12.70
N ALA A 40 8.79 12.47 -13.57
CA ALA A 40 7.47 12.27 -14.16
C ALA A 40 6.41 11.87 -13.12
N VAL A 41 6.78 11.01 -12.16
CA VAL A 41 5.89 10.58 -11.08
C VAL A 41 5.57 11.75 -10.14
N VAL A 42 6.56 12.58 -9.80
CA VAL A 42 6.35 13.81 -9.02
C VAL A 42 5.42 14.77 -9.76
N ALA A 43 5.66 15.01 -11.06
CA ALA A 43 4.80 15.87 -11.87
C ALA A 43 3.35 15.35 -11.94
N LEU A 44 3.18 14.02 -12.04
CA LEU A 44 1.85 13.40 -11.95
C LEU A 44 1.19 13.66 -10.59
N GLY A 45 1.94 13.51 -9.49
CA GLY A 45 1.44 13.79 -8.14
C GLY A 45 0.97 15.25 -7.98
N VAL A 46 1.72 16.21 -8.50
CA VAL A 46 1.35 17.64 -8.51
C VAL A 46 0.10 17.88 -9.36
N ALA A 47 0.06 17.37 -10.59
CA ALA A 47 -1.09 17.54 -11.47
C ALA A 47 -2.39 16.95 -10.90
N LEU A 48 -2.30 15.82 -10.18
CA LEU A 48 -3.43 15.23 -9.48
C LEU A 48 -3.89 16.09 -8.31
N ASP A 49 -2.97 16.70 -7.55
CA ASP A 49 -3.29 17.59 -6.44
C ASP A 49 -3.96 18.87 -6.93
N ASP A 50 -3.42 19.48 -7.99
CA ASP A 50 -4.00 20.66 -8.63
C ASP A 50 -5.40 20.38 -9.18
N ALA A 51 -5.58 19.24 -9.86
CA ALA A 51 -6.89 18.82 -10.37
C ALA A 51 -7.88 18.55 -9.23
N ALA A 52 -7.42 17.96 -8.12
CA ALA A 52 -8.25 17.72 -6.95
C ALA A 52 -8.64 19.02 -6.23
N ALA A 53 -7.78 20.04 -6.23
CA ALA A 53 -8.07 21.35 -5.67
C ALA A 53 -9.05 22.16 -6.55
N PHE A 54 -8.93 22.03 -7.88
CA PHE A 54 -9.74 22.77 -8.83
C PHE A 54 -11.13 22.16 -9.07
N ASP A 55 -11.20 20.86 -9.39
CA ASP A 55 -12.45 20.15 -9.68
C ASP A 55 -12.39 18.69 -9.16
N PRO A 56 -12.56 18.48 -7.85
CA PRO A 56 -12.50 17.13 -7.27
C PRO A 56 -13.54 16.17 -7.87
N PRO A 57 -14.81 16.56 -8.12
CA PRO A 57 -15.79 15.71 -8.82
C PRO A 57 -15.36 15.36 -10.26
N GLY A 58 -14.80 16.32 -10.99
CA GLY A 58 -14.30 16.13 -12.35
C GLY A 58 -13.13 15.17 -12.43
N LEU A 59 -12.15 15.31 -11.53
CA LEU A 59 -11.03 14.36 -11.41
C LEU A 59 -11.55 12.95 -11.13
N ALA A 60 -12.45 12.81 -10.15
CA ALA A 60 -13.05 11.52 -9.81
C ALA A 60 -13.84 10.92 -10.99
N ARG A 61 -14.46 11.74 -11.85
CA ARG A 61 -15.11 11.28 -13.08
C ARG A 61 -14.08 10.82 -14.11
N CYS A 62 -13.05 11.62 -14.40
CA CYS A 62 -12.00 11.28 -15.36
C CYS A 62 -11.32 9.94 -15.04
N ILE A 63 -10.93 9.72 -13.78
CA ILE A 63 -10.26 8.47 -13.36
C ILE A 63 -11.16 7.23 -13.58
N ARG A 64 -12.49 7.40 -13.64
CA ARG A 64 -13.44 6.31 -13.79
C ARG A 64 -13.87 6.04 -15.23
N THR A 65 -13.55 6.96 -16.15
CA THR A 65 -13.99 6.89 -17.55
C THR A 65 -12.84 6.56 -18.47
N ASP A 66 -13.09 5.69 -19.46
CA ASP A 66 -12.12 5.42 -20.50
C ASP A 66 -12.00 6.61 -21.47
N PRO A 67 -10.81 6.88 -22.04
CA PRO A 67 -9.58 6.08 -21.94
C PRO A 67 -8.71 6.39 -20.72
N ALA A 68 -9.04 7.46 -19.96
CA ALA A 68 -8.21 7.96 -18.87
C ALA A 68 -8.03 6.93 -17.75
N ARG A 69 -9.07 6.17 -17.42
CA ARG A 69 -9.01 5.05 -16.45
C ARG A 69 -7.92 4.04 -16.80
N THR A 70 -7.94 3.52 -18.03
CA THR A 70 -6.98 2.50 -18.49
C THR A 70 -5.54 3.02 -18.49
N LEU A 71 -5.34 4.26 -18.95
CA LEU A 71 -4.02 4.90 -18.90
C LEU A 71 -3.53 5.03 -17.45
N PHE A 72 -4.39 5.50 -16.56
CA PHE A 72 -4.05 5.68 -15.16
C PHE A 72 -3.74 4.35 -14.47
N GLN A 73 -4.52 3.29 -14.73
CA GLN A 73 -4.21 1.94 -14.25
C GLN A 73 -2.87 1.42 -14.79
N SER A 74 -2.56 1.71 -16.05
CA SER A 74 -1.31 1.27 -16.67
C SER A 74 -0.11 1.94 -16.02
N VAL A 75 -0.23 3.23 -15.67
CA VAL A 75 0.79 3.95 -14.89
C VAL A 75 0.92 3.36 -13.49
N LEU A 76 -0.20 3.18 -12.77
CA LEU A 76 -0.19 2.62 -11.42
C LEU A 76 0.41 1.20 -11.36
N ALA A 77 0.16 0.37 -12.39
CA ALA A 77 0.70 -0.98 -12.47
C ALA A 77 2.22 -1.03 -12.67
N GLN A 78 2.83 0.08 -13.11
CA GLN A 78 4.28 0.22 -13.28
C GLN A 78 4.97 0.79 -12.04
N LEU A 79 4.21 1.34 -11.09
CA LEU A 79 4.74 1.83 -9.83
C LEU A 79 5.09 0.68 -8.90
N GLY A 80 6.16 0.85 -8.14
CA GLY A 80 6.52 0.03 -7.01
C GLY A 80 5.46 0.12 -5.92
N SER A 81 5.38 -0.95 -5.12
CA SER A 81 4.29 -1.12 -4.16
C SER A 81 4.14 0.06 -3.20
N GLU A 82 5.22 0.72 -2.81
CA GLU A 82 5.17 1.89 -1.90
C GLU A 82 4.47 3.09 -2.54
N ARG A 83 4.93 3.52 -3.71
CA ARG A 83 4.33 4.63 -4.47
C ARG A 83 2.90 4.33 -4.88
N LEU A 84 2.63 3.08 -5.27
CA LEU A 84 1.28 2.61 -5.56
C LEU A 84 0.38 2.73 -4.32
N LEU A 85 0.80 2.21 -3.18
CA LEU A 85 0.01 2.26 -1.95
C LEU A 85 -0.19 3.69 -1.49
N ARG A 86 0.83 4.54 -1.58
CA ARG A 86 0.71 5.96 -1.26
C ARG A 86 -0.29 6.65 -2.20
N MET A 87 -0.30 6.28 -3.47
CA MET A 87 -1.27 6.81 -4.42
C MET A 87 -2.69 6.35 -4.14
N LEU A 88 -2.87 5.07 -3.84
CA LEU A 88 -4.17 4.53 -3.44
C LEU A 88 -4.67 5.14 -2.13
N ASP A 89 -3.79 5.33 -1.15
CA ASP A 89 -4.10 6.00 0.11
C ASP A 89 -4.57 7.44 -0.15
N TRP A 90 -3.79 8.24 -0.88
CA TRP A 90 -4.19 9.59 -1.25
C TRP A 90 -5.53 9.62 -2.00
N LEU A 91 -5.76 8.74 -2.98
CA LEU A 91 -7.05 8.67 -3.70
C LEU A 91 -8.24 8.28 -2.81
N THR A 92 -7.97 7.73 -1.63
CA THR A 92 -8.98 7.17 -0.74
C THR A 92 -9.07 7.87 0.61
N GLU A 93 -8.38 9.00 0.76
CA GLU A 93 -8.43 9.83 1.95
C GLU A 93 -9.90 10.13 2.35
N PRO A 94 -10.23 10.14 3.66
CA PRO A 94 -11.61 10.12 4.13
C PRO A 94 -12.47 11.29 3.64
N ASP A 95 -11.83 12.43 3.42
CA ASP A 95 -12.38 13.70 2.96
C ASP A 95 -12.61 13.75 1.43
N LYS A 96 -12.11 12.77 0.67
CA LYS A 96 -12.28 12.77 -0.78
C LYS A 96 -13.62 12.27 -1.25
N PRO A 97 -14.27 12.98 -2.19
CA PRO A 97 -15.51 12.54 -2.79
C PRO A 97 -15.28 11.28 -3.63
N ASN A 98 -16.29 10.40 -3.67
CA ASN A 98 -16.32 9.22 -4.53
C ASN A 98 -15.21 8.17 -4.31
N ARG A 99 -14.50 8.17 -3.17
CA ARG A 99 -13.40 7.23 -2.87
C ARG A 99 -13.71 5.77 -3.19
N LYS A 100 -14.90 5.28 -2.80
CA LYS A 100 -15.33 3.90 -3.06
C LYS A 100 -15.46 3.63 -4.56
N VAL A 101 -16.05 4.57 -5.28
CA VAL A 101 -16.30 4.45 -6.72
C VAL A 101 -15.00 4.51 -7.52
N ILE A 102 -14.03 5.33 -7.08
CA ILE A 102 -12.68 5.38 -7.66
C ILE A 102 -12.01 4.01 -7.50
N LEU A 103 -11.98 3.45 -6.28
CA LEU A 103 -11.39 2.13 -6.06
C LEU A 103 -12.07 1.05 -6.90
N THR A 104 -13.40 1.01 -6.93
CA THR A 104 -14.13 0.03 -7.73
C THR A 104 -13.77 0.12 -9.21
N ALA A 105 -13.55 1.33 -9.74
CA ALA A 105 -13.12 1.52 -11.12
C ALA A 105 -11.67 1.06 -11.36
N LEU A 106 -10.75 1.36 -10.45
CA LEU A 106 -9.34 0.94 -10.56
C LEU A 106 -9.17 -0.58 -10.43
N PHE A 107 -10.01 -1.22 -9.62
CA PHE A 107 -10.06 -2.66 -9.42
C PHE A 107 -11.14 -3.36 -10.26
N ALA A 108 -11.66 -2.73 -11.31
CA ALA A 108 -12.63 -3.38 -12.18
C ALA A 108 -11.94 -4.50 -13.00
N PRO A 109 -12.46 -5.74 -13.00
CA PRO A 109 -11.85 -6.86 -13.73
C PRO A 109 -11.85 -6.65 -15.25
N GLU A 110 -12.79 -5.86 -15.76
CA GLU A 110 -12.92 -5.52 -17.18
C GLU A 110 -11.77 -4.65 -17.72
N ALA A 111 -10.89 -4.15 -16.84
CA ALA A 111 -9.80 -3.25 -17.20
C ALA A 111 -8.46 -3.95 -17.54
N GLY A 112 -8.46 -5.28 -17.66
CA GLY A 112 -7.32 -6.06 -18.14
C GLY A 112 -6.16 -6.21 -17.15
N ASP A 113 -4.98 -6.55 -17.70
CA ASP A 113 -3.79 -6.97 -16.94
C ASP A 113 -3.29 -5.94 -15.92
N ALA A 114 -3.49 -4.65 -16.20
CA ALA A 114 -3.08 -3.56 -15.31
C ALA A 114 -3.89 -3.58 -14.00
N SER A 115 -5.20 -3.79 -14.06
CA SER A 115 -6.03 -3.92 -12.86
C SER A 115 -5.66 -5.13 -12.03
N ASP A 116 -5.31 -6.24 -12.68
CA ASP A 116 -4.80 -7.43 -12.00
C ASP A 116 -3.44 -7.22 -11.34
N ALA A 117 -2.53 -6.48 -12.00
CA ALA A 117 -1.25 -6.10 -11.42
C ALA A 117 -1.43 -5.26 -10.14
N ILE A 118 -2.31 -4.26 -10.19
CA ILE A 118 -2.66 -3.43 -9.02
C ILE A 118 -3.24 -4.31 -7.90
N ARG A 119 -4.22 -5.20 -8.21
CA ARG A 119 -4.80 -6.14 -7.21
C ARG A 119 -3.73 -7.00 -6.54
N ARG A 120 -2.81 -7.58 -7.32
CA ARG A 120 -1.74 -8.44 -6.80
C ARG A 120 -0.82 -7.67 -5.87
N ALA A 121 -0.37 -6.48 -6.28
CA ALA A 121 0.49 -5.62 -5.48
C ALA A 121 -0.17 -5.22 -4.14
N THR A 122 -1.44 -4.77 -4.18
CA THR A 122 -2.17 -4.39 -2.95
C THR A 122 -2.39 -5.58 -2.02
N ARG A 123 -2.75 -6.75 -2.55
CA ARG A 123 -2.96 -7.97 -1.75
C ARG A 123 -1.67 -8.46 -1.11
N PHE A 124 -0.56 -8.41 -1.85
CA PHE A 124 0.75 -8.78 -1.35
C PHE A 124 1.19 -7.86 -0.21
N ALA A 125 1.10 -6.54 -0.41
CA ALA A 125 1.41 -5.56 0.63
C ALA A 125 0.56 -5.76 1.89
N SER A 126 -0.75 -5.97 1.73
CA SER A 126 -1.67 -6.24 2.85
C SER A 126 -1.30 -7.52 3.60
N LYS A 127 -0.98 -8.60 2.87
CA LYS A 127 -0.55 -9.87 3.46
C LYS A 127 0.76 -9.71 4.23
N ASN A 128 1.74 -9.01 3.68
CA ASN A 128 3.02 -8.78 4.33
C ASN A 128 2.89 -7.92 5.58
N ALA A 129 2.11 -6.84 5.54
CA ALA A 129 1.83 -6.02 6.71
C ALA A 129 1.17 -6.85 7.83
N LEU A 130 0.21 -7.71 7.47
CA LEU A 130 -0.46 -8.60 8.42
C LEU A 130 0.50 -9.65 8.99
N LEU A 131 1.33 -10.29 8.16
CA LEU A 131 2.32 -11.25 8.61
C LEU A 131 3.32 -10.60 9.56
N ARG A 132 3.90 -9.45 9.19
CA ARG A 132 4.84 -8.69 10.03
C ARG A 132 4.21 -8.28 11.36
N ARG A 133 2.94 -7.87 11.36
CA ARG A 133 2.19 -7.58 12.59
C ARG A 133 1.98 -8.82 13.45
N ILE A 134 1.69 -9.98 12.88
CA ILE A 134 1.50 -11.22 13.64
C ILE A 134 2.82 -11.69 14.27
N ILE A 135 3.92 -11.64 13.51
CA ILE A 135 5.23 -12.10 13.96
C ILE A 135 6.06 -11.02 14.66
N ALA A 136 5.47 -9.85 14.92
CA ALA A 136 6.14 -8.74 15.59
C ALA A 136 6.77 -9.23 16.90
N GLN A 137 8.05 -8.92 17.10
CA GLN A 137 8.84 -9.46 18.21
C GLN A 137 8.18 -9.18 19.57
N THR A 138 7.52 -8.03 19.72
CA THR A 138 6.72 -7.68 20.89
C THR A 138 5.62 -8.70 21.16
N ARG A 139 4.82 -9.08 20.15
CA ARG A 139 3.74 -10.06 20.29
C ARG A 139 4.26 -11.47 20.56
N VAL A 140 5.35 -11.86 19.90
CA VAL A 140 6.00 -13.15 20.16
C VAL A 140 6.50 -13.22 21.61
N ARG A 141 7.13 -12.15 22.11
CA ARG A 141 7.56 -12.05 23.51
C ARG A 141 6.38 -12.06 24.47
N THR A 142 5.30 -11.33 24.20
CA THR A 142 4.08 -11.35 25.02
C THR A 142 3.48 -12.76 25.09
N LEU A 143 3.37 -13.46 23.96
CA LEU A 143 2.90 -14.85 23.92
C LEU A 143 3.80 -15.78 24.73
N MET A 144 5.12 -15.65 24.60
CA MET A 144 6.09 -16.40 25.42
C MET A 144 5.90 -16.15 26.92
N LEU A 145 5.76 -14.89 27.33
CA LEU A 145 5.53 -14.53 28.74
C LEU A 145 4.24 -15.16 29.28
N CYS A 146 3.13 -15.07 28.54
CA CYS A 146 1.87 -15.69 28.96
C CYS A 146 1.97 -17.22 29.07
N VAL A 147 2.72 -17.88 28.16
CA VAL A 147 2.96 -19.33 28.23
C VAL A 147 3.81 -19.69 29.45
N MET A 148 4.86 -18.91 29.74
CA MET A 148 5.71 -19.13 30.91
C MET A 148 4.95 -18.91 32.23
N GLU A 149 4.12 -17.88 32.33
CA GLU A 149 3.26 -17.64 33.51
C GLU A 149 2.23 -18.75 33.70
N ARG A 150 1.60 -19.22 32.62
CA ARG A 150 0.66 -20.34 32.67
C ARG A 150 1.32 -21.62 33.14
N HIS A 151 2.55 -21.90 32.70
CA HIS A 151 3.32 -23.04 33.17
C HIS A 151 3.70 -22.92 34.66
N ARG A 152 4.14 -21.74 35.10
CA ARG A 152 4.48 -21.46 36.50
C ARG A 152 3.27 -21.62 37.44
N ASN A 153 2.11 -21.10 37.06
CA ASN A 153 0.88 -21.23 37.84
C ASN A 153 0.40 -22.69 37.98
N LYS A 154 0.58 -23.51 36.93
CA LYS A 154 0.28 -24.96 36.99
C LYS A 154 1.23 -25.72 37.91
N PHE A 155 2.50 -25.31 37.99
CA PHE A 155 3.47 -25.91 38.91
C PHE A 155 3.16 -25.55 40.37
N ASN A 156 2.93 -24.28 40.67
CA ASN A 156 2.62 -23.82 42.03
C ASN A 156 1.31 -24.41 42.58
N GLN A 157 0.29 -24.60 41.72
CA GLN A 157 -0.95 -25.27 42.13
C GLN A 157 -0.69 -26.73 42.55
N ARG A 158 0.23 -27.45 41.90
CA ARG A 158 0.53 -28.85 42.26
C ARG A 158 1.28 -28.99 43.58
N GLU A 159 2.08 -27.99 43.97
CA GLU A 159 2.78 -27.98 45.25
C GLU A 159 1.87 -27.60 46.43
N SER A 160 0.82 -26.79 46.21
CA SER A 160 -0.14 -26.43 47.27
C SER A 160 -1.13 -27.54 47.64
N TYR A 161 -1.17 -28.65 46.89
CA TYR A 161 -1.99 -29.84 47.18
C TYR A 161 -1.17 -31.00 47.79
N ARG A 162 0.07 -30.76 48.21
CA ARG A 162 0.90 -31.69 48.99
C ARG A 162 1.06 -31.16 50.41
#